data_AF-A0A4Y2CQV9-F1
#
_entry.id   AF-A0A4Y2CQV9-F1
#
_cell.length_a   1.000
_cell.length_b   1.000
_cell.length_c   1.000
_cell.angle_alpha   90.00
_cell.angle_beta   90.00
_cell.angle_gamma   90.00
#
_symmetry.space_group_name_H-M   'P 1'
#
loop_
_entity.id
_entity.type
_entity.pdbx_description
1 polymer ?
#
loop_
_entity_poly.entity_id
_entity_poly.type
_entity_poly.pdbx_seq_one_letter_code
_entity_poly.pdbx_strand_id
1 'polypeptide(L)'
;MYYRIFVTEFNLGFHSPKSDRCDLFEKFKVMKQTQKPTDDIKYEYDVHQTSKMNIRGVRNKEKKNKDLLVLIFDLQNVIPTPHANISSLFYLRKLNVYNLTSYYTPTKQVYCALWSENLSGRAGNDIASAFHKILTVLAEGNHITELITWSDSCVPQNRNSRISYSDLHFLKDNP
;
A
#
# COMPACT_ATOMS: atom_id res chain seq x y z
N MET A 1 17.01 17.03 -20.22
CA MET A 1 18.21 17.05 -21.08
C MET A 1 18.33 15.75 -21.89
N TYR A 2 18.42 14.57 -21.25
CA TYR A 2 18.54 13.29 -21.94
C TYR A 2 17.40 12.95 -22.92
N TYR A 3 16.13 13.16 -22.53
CA TYR A 3 14.97 12.89 -23.41
C TYR A 3 15.07 13.57 -24.78
N ARG A 4 15.51 14.84 -24.82
CA ARG A 4 15.61 15.62 -26.05
C ARG A 4 16.65 15.01 -27.01
N ILE A 5 17.86 14.73 -26.51
CA ILE A 5 18.95 14.13 -27.29
C ILE A 5 18.47 12.81 -27.93
N PHE A 6 17.90 11.91 -27.13
CA PHE A 6 17.46 10.61 -27.62
C PHE A 6 16.28 10.67 -28.62
N VAL A 7 15.33 11.58 -28.43
CA VAL A 7 14.20 11.74 -29.36
C VAL A 7 14.61 12.45 -30.65
N THR A 8 15.40 13.52 -30.57
CA THR A 8 15.70 14.37 -31.74
C THR A 8 16.91 13.93 -32.54
N GLU A 9 17.94 13.36 -31.89
CA GLU A 9 19.19 12.98 -32.56
C GLU A 9 19.22 11.49 -32.91
N PHE A 10 18.58 10.65 -32.11
CA PHE A 10 18.60 9.18 -32.29
C PHE A 10 17.25 8.59 -32.73
N ASN A 11 16.19 9.41 -32.87
CA ASN A 11 14.83 8.98 -33.22
C ASN A 11 14.29 7.84 -32.32
N LEU A 12 14.63 7.87 -31.03
CA LEU A 12 14.19 6.89 -30.05
C LEU A 12 12.94 7.42 -29.31
N GLY A 13 11.83 6.69 -29.45
CA GLY A 13 10.60 6.98 -28.72
C GLY A 13 10.62 6.40 -27.30
N PHE A 14 10.31 7.23 -26.30
CA PHE A 14 10.10 6.76 -24.93
C PHE A 14 8.61 6.52 -24.68
N HIS A 15 8.24 5.27 -24.39
CA HIS A 15 6.90 4.93 -23.93
C HIS A 15 6.82 5.14 -22.42
N SER A 16 6.02 6.13 -21.98
CA SER A 16 5.66 6.26 -20.57
C SER A 16 4.45 5.36 -20.27
N PRO A 17 4.57 4.34 -19.41
CA PRO A 17 3.42 3.59 -18.94
C PRO A 17 2.42 4.53 -18.25
N LYS A 18 1.11 4.26 -18.39
CA LYS A 18 0.06 4.99 -17.65
C LYS A 18 -0.01 4.59 -16.16
N SER A 19 0.54 3.44 -15.83
CA SER A 19 0.63 2.89 -14.48
C SER A 19 1.80 1.91 -14.42
N ASP A 20 2.29 1.64 -13.23
CA ASP A 20 3.20 0.53 -12.99
C ASP A 20 2.55 -0.79 -13.44
N ARG A 21 3.37 -1.65 -14.05
CA ARG A 21 2.93 -2.98 -14.52
C ARG A 21 3.63 -4.02 -13.66
N CYS A 22 2.92 -5.09 -13.31
CA CYS A 22 3.55 -6.18 -12.57
C CYS A 22 4.49 -6.97 -13.48
N ASP A 23 5.53 -7.55 -12.88
CA ASP A 23 6.55 -8.30 -13.60
C ASP A 23 5.97 -9.48 -14.38
N LEU A 24 4.96 -10.16 -13.81
CA LEU A 24 4.28 -11.27 -14.48
C LEU A 24 3.57 -10.82 -15.77
N PHE A 25 2.94 -9.65 -15.75
CA PHE A 25 2.30 -9.09 -16.94
C PHE A 25 3.32 -8.73 -18.00
N GLU A 26 4.42 -8.06 -17.63
CA GLU A 26 5.48 -7.71 -18.58
C GLU A 26 6.17 -8.96 -19.15
N LYS A 27 6.47 -9.95 -18.29
CA LYS A 27 7.03 -11.24 -18.70
C LYS A 27 6.13 -11.93 -19.72
N PHE A 28 4.83 -12.04 -19.44
CA PHE A 28 3.88 -12.65 -20.37
C PHE A 28 3.76 -11.87 -21.68
N LYS A 29 3.75 -10.53 -21.62
CA LYS A 29 3.69 -9.67 -22.80
C LYS A 29 4.91 -9.87 -23.71
N VAL A 30 6.11 -9.88 -23.15
CA VAL A 30 7.36 -10.12 -23.89
C VAL A 30 7.34 -11.51 -24.52
N MET A 31 6.97 -12.54 -23.76
CA MET A 31 6.90 -13.93 -24.27
C MET A 31 5.91 -14.09 -25.41
N LYS A 32 4.78 -13.37 -25.36
CA LYS A 32 3.78 -13.34 -26.44
C LYS A 32 4.33 -12.66 -27.70
N GLN A 33 5.10 -11.57 -27.55
CA GLN A 33 5.73 -10.87 -28.67
C GLN A 33 6.82 -11.72 -29.34
N THR A 34 7.57 -12.49 -28.56
CA THR A 34 8.61 -13.40 -29.08
C THR A 34 8.09 -14.76 -29.55
N GLN A 35 6.77 -14.98 -29.57
CA GLN A 35 6.11 -16.25 -29.92
C GLN A 35 6.63 -17.48 -29.13
N LYS A 36 7.01 -17.29 -27.86
CA LYS A 36 7.48 -18.35 -26.96
C LYS A 36 6.69 -18.50 -25.65
N PRO A 37 5.36 -18.26 -25.58
CA PRO A 37 4.66 -18.51 -24.33
C PRO A 37 4.59 -20.02 -24.06
N THR A 38 5.18 -20.48 -22.96
CA THR A 38 4.92 -21.82 -22.42
C THR A 38 3.53 -21.86 -21.79
N ASP A 39 2.88 -23.03 -21.82
CA ASP A 39 1.55 -23.23 -21.23
C ASP A 39 1.53 -22.88 -19.75
N ASP A 40 2.62 -23.15 -19.02
CA ASP A 40 2.76 -22.79 -17.60
C ASP A 40 2.63 -21.28 -17.36
N ILE A 41 3.30 -20.44 -18.15
CA ILE A 41 3.26 -18.98 -17.98
C ILE A 41 1.87 -18.45 -18.33
N LYS A 42 1.21 -19.06 -19.33
CA LYS A 42 -0.16 -18.70 -19.68
C LYS A 42 -1.12 -19.04 -18.54
N TYR A 43 -0.99 -20.22 -17.95
CA TYR A 43 -1.76 -20.62 -16.78
C TYR A 43 -1.53 -19.67 -15.59
N GLU A 44 -0.28 -19.38 -15.24
CA GLU A 44 0.07 -18.42 -14.18
C GLU A 44 -0.56 -17.04 -14.41
N TYR A 45 -0.52 -16.55 -15.66
CA TYR A 45 -1.13 -15.28 -16.05
C TYR A 45 -2.65 -15.30 -15.89
N ASP A 46 -3.32 -16.36 -16.32
CA ASP A 46 -4.78 -16.49 -16.22
C ASP A 46 -5.23 -16.58 -14.76
N VAL A 47 -4.48 -17.29 -13.91
CA VAL A 47 -4.69 -17.32 -12.45
C VAL A 47 -4.52 -15.93 -11.85
N HIS A 48 -3.46 -15.21 -12.20
CA HIS A 48 -3.21 -13.84 -11.72
C HIS A 48 -4.35 -12.88 -12.10
N GLN A 49 -4.81 -12.95 -13.35
CA GLN A 49 -5.90 -12.09 -13.84
C GLN A 49 -7.23 -12.42 -13.19
N THR A 50 -7.51 -13.71 -12.97
CA THR A 50 -8.70 -14.17 -12.25
C THR A 50 -8.70 -13.66 -10.81
N SER A 51 -7.58 -13.79 -10.10
CA SER A 51 -7.41 -13.29 -8.73
C SER A 51 -7.63 -11.78 -8.65
N LYS A 52 -7.03 -11.01 -9.57
CA LYS A 52 -7.23 -9.56 -9.67
C LYS A 52 -8.70 -9.18 -9.89
N MET A 53 -9.41 -9.90 -10.76
CA MET A 53 -10.83 -9.66 -11.03
C MET A 53 -11.71 -10.00 -9.82
N ASN A 54 -11.39 -11.08 -9.11
CA ASN A 54 -12.10 -11.49 -7.90
C ASN A 54 -11.98 -10.43 -6.79
N ILE A 55 -10.76 -9.95 -6.50
CA ILE A 55 -10.52 -8.91 -5.50
C ILE A 55 -11.28 -7.61 -5.86
N ARG A 56 -11.27 -7.22 -7.14
CA ARG A 56 -12.06 -6.07 -7.62
C ARG A 56 -13.57 -6.29 -7.45
N GLY A 57 -14.03 -7.51 -7.70
CA GLY A 57 -15.42 -7.90 -7.50
C GLY A 57 -15.86 -7.74 -6.04
N VAL A 58 -15.05 -8.23 -5.09
CA VAL A 58 -15.30 -8.08 -3.65
C VAL A 58 -15.33 -6.60 -3.27
N ARG A 59 -14.30 -5.83 -3.62
CA ARG A 59 -14.22 -4.40 -3.28
C ARG A 59 -15.36 -3.57 -3.87
N ASN A 60 -15.86 -3.94 -5.06
CA ASN A 60 -17.00 -3.27 -5.68
C ASN A 60 -18.34 -3.62 -5.01
N LYS A 61 -18.47 -4.84 -4.46
CA LYS A 61 -19.63 -5.22 -3.65
C LYS A 61 -19.64 -4.48 -2.32
N GLU A 62 -18.49 -4.42 -1.64
CA GLU A 62 -18.34 -3.70 -0.38
C GLU A 62 -18.64 -2.21 -0.52
N LYS A 63 -18.11 -1.56 -1.57
CA LYS A 63 -18.41 -0.14 -1.85
C LYS A 63 -19.89 0.19 -2.03
N LYS A 64 -20.71 -0.79 -2.42
CA LYS A 64 -22.17 -0.59 -2.61
C LYS A 64 -22.93 -0.71 -1.29
N ASN A 65 -22.38 -1.43 -0.32
CA ASN A 65 -22.99 -1.59 0.98
C ASN A 65 -22.47 -0.47 1.91
N LYS A 66 -23.35 0.46 2.27
CA LYS A 66 -23.01 1.61 3.11
C LYS A 66 -22.88 1.26 4.59
N ASP A 67 -23.43 0.12 5.00
CA ASP A 67 -23.43 -0.32 6.39
C ASP A 67 -22.18 -1.14 6.73
N LEU A 68 -21.39 -1.53 5.72
CA LEU A 68 -20.11 -2.20 5.93
C LEU A 68 -19.05 -1.23 6.44
N LEU A 69 -18.51 -1.54 7.60
CA LEU A 69 -17.41 -0.79 8.19
C LEU A 69 -16.10 -1.32 7.59
N VAL A 70 -15.53 -0.54 6.68
CA VAL A 70 -14.31 -0.91 5.96
C VAL A 70 -13.19 0.08 6.27
N LEU A 71 -12.10 -0.41 6.85
CA LEU A 71 -10.89 0.33 7.15
C LEU A 71 -9.77 -0.08 6.19
N ILE A 72 -9.27 0.85 5.40
CA ILE A 72 -8.20 0.60 4.42
C ILE A 72 -6.95 1.29 4.92
N PHE A 73 -5.87 0.56 5.18
CA PHE A 73 -4.64 1.14 5.71
C PHE A 73 -3.43 0.86 4.82
N ASP A 74 -2.51 1.83 4.80
CA ASP A 74 -1.27 1.77 4.04
C ASP A 74 -0.18 2.60 4.73
N LEU A 75 1.06 2.12 4.66
CA LEU A 75 2.22 2.78 5.23
C LEU A 75 2.91 3.62 4.16
N GLN A 76 2.89 4.95 4.33
CA GLN A 76 3.49 5.86 3.37
C GLN A 76 5.01 5.65 3.25
N ASN A 77 5.58 6.17 2.16
CA ASN A 77 7.02 6.28 2.05
C ASN A 77 7.59 7.15 3.18
N VAL A 78 8.85 6.91 3.54
CA VAL A 78 9.53 7.67 4.60
C VAL A 78 9.53 9.16 4.24
N ILE A 79 9.17 10.00 5.21
CA ILE A 79 9.06 11.45 5.05
C ILE A 79 10.33 12.08 5.65
N PRO A 80 11.33 12.43 4.83
CA PRO A 80 12.53 13.11 5.32
C PRO A 80 12.18 14.56 5.72
N THR A 81 12.50 14.91 6.97
CA THR A 81 12.11 16.17 7.59
C THR A 81 13.36 16.89 8.16
N PRO A 82 13.52 18.21 7.99
CA PRO A 82 12.63 19.13 7.29
C PRO A 82 12.73 19.03 5.77
N HIS A 83 11.62 19.32 5.09
CA HIS A 83 11.57 19.42 3.65
C HIS A 83 11.78 20.89 3.21
N ALA A 84 12.89 21.18 2.55
CA ALA A 84 13.14 22.49 1.95
C ALA A 84 14.04 22.38 0.70
N ASN A 85 13.83 23.30 -0.24
CA ASN A 85 14.51 23.35 -1.54
C ASN A 85 15.85 24.11 -1.42
N ILE A 86 16.70 23.67 -0.49
CA ILE A 86 18.01 24.28 -0.24
C ILE A 86 19.08 23.23 -0.53
N SER A 87 20.10 23.59 -1.32
CA SER A 87 21.17 22.67 -1.72
C SER A 87 21.92 22.09 -0.53
N SER A 88 22.12 22.86 0.54
CA SER A 88 22.79 22.38 1.76
C SER A 88 22.04 21.23 2.44
N LEU A 89 20.71 21.21 2.40
CA LEU A 89 19.89 20.14 2.98
C LEU A 89 20.08 18.80 2.26
N PHE A 90 20.60 18.79 1.03
CA PHE A 90 20.92 17.54 0.33
C PHE A 90 22.05 16.76 1.02
N TYR A 91 23.00 17.47 1.64
CA TYR A 91 24.17 16.87 2.28
C TYR A 91 23.98 16.62 3.77
N LEU A 92 22.90 17.11 4.36
CA LEU A 92 22.61 16.95 5.78
C LEU A 92 21.76 15.69 6.02
N ARG A 93 22.00 15.03 7.15
CA ARG A 93 21.14 13.93 7.62
C ARG A 93 19.78 14.51 8.01
N LYS A 94 18.73 14.02 7.35
CA LYS A 94 17.34 14.40 7.64
C LYS A 94 16.73 13.43 8.63
N LEU A 95 15.82 13.94 9.47
CA LEU A 95 15.03 13.12 10.37
C LEU A 95 14.01 12.33 9.57
N ASN A 96 13.96 11.02 9.76
CA ASN A 96 12.91 10.20 9.16
C ASN A 96 11.63 10.27 9.99
N VAL A 97 10.53 10.63 9.33
CA VAL A 97 9.17 10.56 9.88
C VAL A 97 8.39 9.49 9.13
N TYR A 98 7.65 8.69 9.87
CA TYR A 98 6.82 7.62 9.36
C TYR A 98 5.35 7.97 9.56
N ASN A 99 4.51 7.57 8.62
CA ASN A 99 3.07 7.83 8.67
C ASN A 99 2.28 6.61 8.21
N LEU A 100 1.57 5.97 9.15
CA LEU A 100 0.59 4.94 8.84
C LEU A 100 -0.77 5.63 8.65
N THR A 101 -1.32 5.48 7.45
CA THR A 101 -2.59 6.11 7.08
C THR A 101 -3.69 5.08 6.99
N SER A 102 -4.87 5.41 7.52
CA SER A 102 -6.05 4.57 7.45
C SER A 102 -7.26 5.37 6.99
N TYR A 103 -7.91 4.92 5.92
CA TYR A 103 -9.14 5.48 5.38
C TYR A 103 -10.33 4.66 5.84
N TYR A 104 -11.24 5.29 6.58
CA TYR A 104 -12.47 4.69 7.05
C TYR A 104 -13.61 5.02 6.10
N THR A 105 -14.14 3.99 5.44
CA THR A 105 -15.05 4.13 4.31
C THR A 105 -16.41 4.76 4.66
N PRO A 106 -17.08 4.40 5.77
CA PRO A 106 -18.41 4.90 6.10
C PRO A 106 -18.48 6.43 6.23
N THR A 107 -17.57 7.02 7.02
CA THR A 107 -17.54 8.48 7.25
C THR A 107 -16.57 9.21 6.33
N LYS A 108 -15.79 8.47 5.53
CA LYS A 108 -14.66 8.97 4.72
C LYS A 108 -13.58 9.67 5.54
N GLN A 109 -13.51 9.36 6.84
CA GLN A 109 -12.50 9.91 7.73
C GLN A 109 -11.14 9.25 7.48
N VAL A 110 -10.08 10.04 7.60
CA VAL A 110 -8.69 9.58 7.50
C VAL A 110 -8.04 9.70 8.86
N TYR A 111 -7.39 8.61 9.28
CA TYR A 111 -6.55 8.56 10.46
C TYR A 111 -5.09 8.51 10.02
N CYS A 112 -4.25 9.29 10.68
CA CYS A 112 -2.82 9.33 10.42
C CYS A 112 -2.08 9.11 11.74
N ALA A 113 -1.36 8.00 11.86
CA ALA A 113 -0.45 7.75 12.96
C ALA A 113 0.97 8.15 12.52
N LEU A 114 1.43 9.30 13.01
CA LEU A 114 2.77 9.83 12.74
C LEU A 114 3.71 9.56 13.91
N TRP A 115 4.92 9.11 13.58
CA TRP A 115 6.02 9.02 14.55
C TRP A 115 7.37 9.25 13.85
N SER A 116 8.38 9.66 14.61
CA SER A 116 9.73 9.89 14.10
C SER A 116 10.65 8.73 14.46
N GLU A 117 11.76 8.59 13.73
CA GLU A 117 12.80 7.59 14.01
C GLU A 117 13.45 7.74 15.41
N ASN A 118 13.27 8.88 16.06
CA ASN A 118 13.72 9.10 17.44
C ASN A 118 12.81 8.46 18.49
N LEU A 119 11.53 8.27 18.16
CA LEU A 119 10.57 7.63 19.07
C LEU A 119 10.64 6.12 18.93
N SER A 120 10.58 5.64 17.68
CA SER A 120 10.74 4.22 17.38
C SER A 120 11.13 4.02 15.93
N GLY A 121 11.51 2.79 15.61
CA GLY A 121 11.85 2.38 14.25
C GLY A 121 10.63 2.24 13.34
N ARG A 122 10.83 1.47 12.26
CA ARG A 122 9.80 1.12 11.27
C ARG A 122 9.65 -0.41 11.17
N ALA A 123 9.83 -1.10 12.29
CA ALA A 123 9.66 -2.54 12.37
C ALA A 123 8.18 -2.91 12.46
N GLY A 124 7.86 -4.19 12.27
CA GLY A 124 6.47 -4.65 12.31
C GLY A 124 5.76 -4.39 13.65
N ASN A 125 6.49 -4.31 14.77
CA ASN A 125 5.91 -3.97 16.07
C ASN A 125 5.48 -2.49 16.13
N ASP A 126 6.27 -1.60 15.52
CA ASP A 126 5.98 -0.16 15.46
C ASP A 126 4.72 0.08 14.63
N ILE A 127 4.63 -0.60 13.49
CA ILE A 127 3.47 -0.54 12.59
C ILE A 127 2.24 -1.13 13.28
N ALA A 128 2.38 -2.28 13.95
CA ALA A 128 1.28 -2.89 14.70
C ALA A 128 0.78 -2.00 15.85
N SER A 129 1.69 -1.36 16.59
CA SER A 129 1.33 -0.41 17.65
C SER A 129 0.60 0.82 17.08
N ALA A 130 1.09 1.38 15.98
CA ALA A 130 0.42 2.48 15.28
C ALA A 130 -0.98 2.07 14.79
N PHE A 131 -1.12 0.86 14.24
CA PHE A 131 -2.39 0.32 13.77
C PHE A 131 -3.36 0.10 14.93
N HIS A 132 -2.92 -0.50 16.03
CA HIS A 132 -3.69 -0.65 17.25
C HIS A 132 -4.23 0.70 17.73
N LYS A 133 -3.36 1.73 17.76
CA LYS A 133 -3.79 3.07 18.18
C LYS A 133 -4.88 3.65 17.28
N ILE A 134 -4.81 3.41 15.98
CA ILE A 134 -5.88 3.81 15.04
C ILE A 134 -7.19 3.08 15.36
N LEU A 135 -7.13 1.76 15.62
CA LEU A 135 -8.32 0.98 15.99
C LEU A 135 -8.95 1.47 17.30
N THR A 136 -8.15 1.77 18.33
CA THR A 136 -8.65 2.33 19.59
C THR A 136 -9.39 3.64 19.36
N VAL A 137 -8.80 4.58 18.64
CA VAL A 137 -9.44 5.89 18.34
C VAL A 137 -10.70 5.71 17.49
N LEU A 138 -10.69 4.75 16.56
CA LEU A 138 -11.85 4.43 15.74
C LEU A 138 -13.01 3.91 16.59
N ALA A 139 -12.73 3.04 17.56
CA ALA A 139 -13.73 2.43 18.45
C ALA A 139 -14.29 3.39 19.50
N GLU A 140 -13.46 4.30 20.02
CA GLU A 140 -13.93 5.36 20.93
C GLU A 140 -15.01 6.25 20.29
N GLY A 141 -14.94 6.45 18.97
CA GLY A 141 -15.86 7.30 18.22
C GLY A 141 -17.03 6.58 17.55
N ASN A 142 -17.05 5.24 17.52
CA ASN A 142 -18.03 4.48 16.73
C ASN A 142 -18.41 3.17 17.43
N HIS A 143 -19.69 2.79 17.37
CA HIS A 143 -20.12 1.45 17.77
C HIS A 143 -19.83 0.45 16.64
N ILE A 144 -18.82 -0.41 16.81
CA ILE A 144 -18.32 -1.32 15.78
C ILE A 144 -18.62 -2.76 16.22
N THR A 145 -19.48 -3.44 15.48
CA THR A 145 -19.78 -4.87 15.69
C THR A 145 -18.98 -5.78 14.73
N GLU A 146 -18.74 -5.30 13.52
CA GLU A 146 -17.97 -5.98 12.49
C GLU A 146 -17.10 -4.95 11.76
N LEU A 147 -15.82 -5.28 11.56
CA LEU A 147 -14.86 -4.42 10.88
C LEU A 147 -14.08 -5.24 9.85
N ILE A 148 -14.11 -4.78 8.60
CA ILE A 148 -13.27 -5.34 7.53
C ILE A 148 -12.04 -4.44 7.36
N THR A 149 -10.86 -5.03 7.46
CA THR A 149 -9.60 -4.33 7.25
C THR A 149 -8.99 -4.72 5.90
N TRP A 150 -8.51 -3.72 5.15
CA TRP A 150 -7.80 -3.91 3.89
C TRP A 150 -6.42 -3.29 3.98
N SER A 151 -5.42 -4.02 3.52
CA SER A 151 -4.05 -3.54 3.34
C SER A 151 -3.42 -4.14 2.09
N ASP A 152 -2.26 -3.62 1.72
CA ASP A 152 -1.43 -4.28 0.74
C ASP A 152 -0.88 -5.62 1.30
N SER A 153 -0.33 -6.47 0.42
CA SER A 153 0.24 -7.75 0.84
C SER A 153 1.72 -7.65 1.21
N CYS A 154 2.21 -6.48 1.61
CA CYS A 154 3.61 -6.31 2.00
C CYS A 154 3.90 -7.10 3.29
N VAL A 155 4.64 -8.20 3.17
CA VAL A 155 4.89 -9.13 4.28
C VAL A 155 5.54 -8.45 5.49
N PRO A 156 6.62 -7.67 5.35
CA PRO A 156 7.27 -7.05 6.51
C PRO A 156 6.41 -6.00 7.22
N GLN A 157 5.41 -5.44 6.53
CA GLN A 157 4.61 -4.32 7.03
C GLN A 157 3.23 -4.79 7.50
N ASN A 158 2.46 -5.41 6.61
CA ASN A 158 1.03 -5.63 6.78
C ASN A 158 0.66 -7.12 6.85
N ARG A 159 1.32 -7.98 6.08
CA ARG A 159 1.03 -9.44 6.04
C ARG A 159 1.97 -10.23 6.96
N ASN A 160 1.87 -9.99 8.26
CA ASN A 160 2.64 -10.70 9.28
C ASN A 160 1.85 -10.91 10.59
N SER A 161 2.37 -11.80 11.45
CA SER A 161 1.72 -12.18 12.71
C SER A 161 1.57 -11.06 13.73
N ARG A 162 2.36 -9.98 13.63
CA ARG A 162 2.32 -8.87 14.59
C ARG A 162 1.05 -8.05 14.42
N ILE A 163 0.63 -7.83 13.16
CA ILE A 163 -0.65 -7.20 12.84
C ILE A 163 -1.80 -8.05 13.36
N SER A 164 -1.80 -9.36 13.07
CA SER A 164 -2.85 -10.26 13.57
C SER A 164 -2.92 -10.32 15.09
N TYR A 165 -1.77 -10.25 15.78
CA TYR A 165 -1.74 -10.19 17.24
C TYR A 165 -2.27 -8.86 17.77
N SER A 166 -1.96 -7.74 17.11
CA SER A 166 -2.52 -6.42 17.42
C SER A 166 -4.05 -6.41 17.31
N ASP A 167 -4.60 -7.02 16.25
CA ASP A 167 -6.04 -7.17 16.07
C ASP A 167 -6.65 -8.01 17.20
N LEU A 168 -6.05 -9.15 17.51
CA LEU A 168 -6.51 -10.01 18.60
C LEU A 168 -6.47 -9.31 19.96
N HIS A 169 -5.42 -8.54 20.22
CA HIS A 169 -5.30 -7.75 21.44
C HIS A 169 -6.40 -6.70 21.53
N PHE A 170 -6.63 -5.96 20.43
CA PHE A 170 -7.70 -4.98 20.35
C PHE A 170 -9.09 -5.60 20.61
N LEU A 171 -9.37 -6.78 20.03
CA LEU A 171 -10.63 -7.49 20.26
C LEU A 171 -10.79 -7.97 21.71
N LYS A 172 -9.70 -8.36 22.38
CA LYS A 172 -9.77 -8.76 23.79
C LYS A 172 -10.10 -7.60 24.72
N ASP A 173 -9.62 -6.40 24.39
CA ASP A 173 -9.90 -5.18 25.15
C ASP A 173 -11.31 -4.63 24.88
N ASN A 174 -11.97 -5.10 23.81
CA ASN A 174 -13.30 -4.67 23.36
C ASN A 174 -14.18 -5.88 23.02
N PRO A 175 -14.66 -6.64 24.04
CA PRO A 175 -15.42 -7.87 23.85
C PRO A 175 -16.82 -7.66 23.27
#